data_AF-A0A523Z410-F1
#
_entry.id   AF-A0A523Z410-F1
#
_cell.length_a   1.000
_cell.length_b   1.000
_cell.length_c   1.000
_cell.angle_alpha   90.00
_cell.angle_beta   90.00
_cell.angle_gamma   90.00
#
_symmetry.space_group_name_H-M   'P 1'
#
loop_
_entity.id
_entity.type
_entity.pdbx_description
1 polymer ?
#
loop_
_entity_poly.entity_id
_entity_poly.type
_entity_poly.pdbx_seq_one_letter_code
_entity_poly.pdbx_strand_id
1 'polypeptide(L)'
;MLTLVRQGWGSDVPAYRQLFTSLFMPDAADVDAIRDFNEMQRVSASGDNVAAFLTGVRDPDVRQLLPEVRAPTLVIHRRGDILVPFGAGRELATSIPGAHFLPLEGRNHFPLPNEPVRETIYKAVEEFVGVGEQVPAVAAPSGLVTIMFTDMEGSTSLTQRLGDAKAQEVLRTHNSIVREALKAHSGSETKHTGDGIMASFPAASKALEAAVAIQRTFAQHNESAETPIRVRIGLNAGEPIAEDEDLFGTAVQLAARICAHAEPGQILASNVVRELAAGKGVMFSDRGEVTLRGFEEPVRLYEVRWG
;
A
#
# COMPACT_ATOMS: atom_id res chain seq x y z
N MET A 1 21.81 -16.17 -37.21
CA MET A 1 21.08 -16.02 -35.92
C MET A 1 19.57 -16.08 -36.10
N LEU A 2 18.94 -15.24 -36.96
CA LEU A 2 17.48 -15.23 -37.15
C LEU A 2 16.87 -16.56 -37.63
N THR A 3 17.53 -17.29 -38.54
CA THR A 3 17.07 -18.63 -38.98
C THR A 3 17.03 -19.64 -37.84
N LEU A 4 17.99 -19.56 -36.91
CA LEU A 4 18.05 -20.39 -35.71
C LEU A 4 16.93 -20.02 -34.72
N VAL A 5 16.57 -18.74 -34.60
CA VAL A 5 15.40 -18.31 -33.81
C VAL A 5 14.12 -18.90 -34.38
N ARG A 6 13.87 -18.73 -35.69
CA ARG A 6 12.63 -19.20 -36.32
C ARG A 6 12.40 -20.71 -36.16
N GLN A 7 13.47 -21.49 -36.29
CA GLN A 7 13.39 -22.96 -36.23
C GLN A 7 13.55 -23.52 -34.80
N GLY A 8 14.36 -22.90 -33.95
CA GLY A 8 14.70 -23.41 -32.63
C GLY A 8 13.78 -22.94 -31.51
N TRP A 9 13.10 -21.80 -31.67
CA TRP A 9 12.33 -21.17 -30.58
C TRP A 9 11.13 -22.01 -30.11
N GLY A 10 10.39 -22.62 -31.04
CA GLY A 10 9.22 -23.44 -30.74
C GLY A 10 9.52 -24.91 -30.43
N SER A 11 10.79 -25.33 -30.50
CA SER A 11 11.19 -26.74 -30.32
C SER A 11 11.01 -27.20 -28.87
N ASP A 12 10.68 -28.48 -28.68
CA ASP A 12 10.65 -29.13 -27.37
C ASP A 12 12.05 -29.26 -26.75
N VAL A 13 13.12 -29.11 -27.54
CA VAL A 13 14.50 -29.08 -27.04
C VAL A 13 14.86 -27.66 -26.58
N PRO A 14 15.08 -27.43 -25.27
CA PRO A 14 15.24 -26.07 -24.74
C PRO A 14 16.61 -25.46 -25.00
N ALA A 15 17.59 -26.22 -25.52
CA ALA A 15 18.99 -25.81 -25.64
C ALA A 15 19.19 -24.45 -26.32
N TYR A 16 18.33 -24.08 -27.28
CA TYR A 16 18.38 -22.77 -27.91
C TYR A 16 17.85 -21.64 -27.01
N ARG A 17 16.70 -21.85 -26.33
CA ARG A 17 16.14 -20.89 -25.37
C ARG A 17 17.03 -20.76 -24.12
N GLN A 18 17.71 -21.84 -23.74
CA GLN A 18 18.65 -21.86 -22.62
C GLN A 18 19.79 -20.85 -22.80
N LEU A 19 20.23 -20.59 -24.03
CA LEU A 19 21.21 -19.54 -24.32
C LEU A 19 20.65 -18.16 -23.93
N PHE A 20 19.42 -17.85 -24.31
CA PHE A 20 18.76 -16.59 -23.93
C PHE A 20 18.54 -16.53 -22.43
N THR A 21 18.01 -17.59 -21.84
CA THR A 21 17.83 -17.71 -20.39
C THR A 21 19.13 -17.42 -19.64
N SER A 22 20.27 -17.94 -20.11
CA SER A 22 21.57 -17.70 -19.48
C SER A 22 22.09 -16.27 -19.62
N LEU A 23 21.62 -15.52 -20.63
CA LEU A 23 21.91 -14.09 -20.78
C LEU A 23 21.02 -13.25 -19.85
N PHE A 24 19.74 -13.62 -19.74
CA PHE A 24 18.76 -12.91 -18.91
C PHE A 24 18.93 -13.17 -17.42
N MET A 25 19.35 -14.37 -17.03
CA MET A 25 19.51 -14.75 -15.62
C MET A 25 20.78 -15.58 -15.37
N PRO A 26 21.98 -15.03 -15.67
CA PRO A 26 23.26 -15.73 -15.53
C PRO A 26 23.54 -16.28 -14.11
N ASP A 27 22.98 -15.66 -13.08
CA ASP A 27 23.19 -16.05 -11.68
C ASP A 27 21.97 -16.80 -11.10
N ALA A 28 21.04 -17.28 -11.94
CA ALA A 28 19.94 -18.13 -11.48
C ALA A 28 20.48 -19.48 -10.97
N ALA A 29 20.29 -19.74 -9.67
CA ALA A 29 20.65 -21.03 -9.06
C ALA A 29 19.49 -22.05 -9.09
N ASP A 30 18.26 -21.57 -9.28
CA ASP A 30 17.04 -22.37 -9.24
C ASP A 30 16.76 -22.99 -10.62
N VAL A 31 16.88 -24.32 -10.70
CA VAL A 31 16.66 -25.11 -11.92
C VAL A 31 15.20 -25.05 -12.37
N ASP A 32 14.25 -25.00 -11.44
CA ASP A 32 12.83 -24.90 -11.77
C ASP A 32 12.53 -23.51 -12.36
N ALA A 33 13.09 -22.44 -11.79
CA ALA A 33 12.95 -21.09 -12.36
C ALA A 33 13.52 -20.97 -13.78
N ILE A 34 14.68 -21.60 -14.04
CA ILE A 34 15.29 -21.67 -15.37
C ILE A 34 14.38 -22.42 -16.35
N ARG A 35 13.84 -23.58 -15.95
CA ARG A 35 12.93 -24.38 -16.77
C ARG A 35 11.64 -23.59 -17.07
N ASP A 36 11.04 -22.99 -16.06
CA ASP A 36 9.77 -22.30 -16.18
C ASP A 36 9.91 -21.06 -17.09
N PHE A 37 11.04 -20.35 -17.03
CA PHE A 37 11.32 -19.24 -17.95
C PHE A 37 11.60 -19.71 -19.38
N ASN A 38 12.25 -20.87 -19.58
CA ASN A 38 12.37 -21.46 -20.91
C ASN A 38 11.01 -21.82 -21.52
N GLU A 39 10.08 -22.33 -20.72
CA GLU A 39 8.73 -22.63 -21.18
C GLU A 39 7.91 -21.37 -21.41
N MET A 40 8.00 -20.38 -20.52
CA MET A 40 7.37 -19.06 -20.71
C MET A 40 7.78 -18.46 -22.06
N GLN A 41 9.07 -18.40 -22.37
CA GLN A 41 9.57 -17.91 -23.66
C GLN A 41 8.96 -18.66 -24.86
N ARG A 42 8.80 -19.99 -24.74
CA ARG A 42 8.23 -20.83 -25.81
C ARG A 42 6.74 -20.54 -26.04
N VAL A 43 5.96 -20.39 -24.97
CA VAL A 43 4.51 -20.20 -25.07
C VAL A 43 4.10 -18.75 -25.36
N SER A 44 4.93 -17.77 -24.99
CA SER A 44 4.62 -16.34 -25.16
C SER A 44 4.77 -15.84 -26.60
N ALA A 45 5.58 -16.47 -27.45
CA ALA A 45 5.78 -16.01 -28.82
C ALA A 45 6.21 -17.14 -29.77
N SER A 46 5.77 -17.05 -31.04
CA SER A 46 6.30 -17.90 -32.11
C SER A 46 7.73 -17.47 -32.49
N GLY A 47 8.51 -18.40 -33.05
CA GLY A 47 9.87 -18.09 -33.52
C GLY A 47 9.90 -17.00 -34.59
N ASP A 48 8.87 -16.90 -35.42
CA ASP A 48 8.74 -15.82 -36.41
C ASP A 48 8.51 -14.46 -35.75
N ASN A 49 7.67 -14.39 -34.72
CA ASN A 49 7.45 -13.16 -33.96
C ASN A 49 8.72 -12.72 -33.22
N VAL A 50 9.48 -13.66 -32.63
CA VAL A 50 10.75 -13.33 -31.97
C VAL A 50 11.79 -12.86 -32.98
N ALA A 51 11.88 -13.49 -34.15
CA ALA A 51 12.78 -13.04 -35.21
C ALA A 51 12.41 -11.64 -35.73
N ALA A 52 11.12 -11.36 -35.88
CA ALA A 52 10.62 -10.03 -36.24
C ALA A 52 10.95 -9.00 -35.15
N PHE A 53 10.71 -9.33 -33.87
CA PHE A 53 11.03 -8.49 -32.73
C PHE A 53 12.52 -8.14 -32.67
N LEU A 54 13.41 -9.13 -32.72
CA LEU A 54 14.87 -8.93 -32.68
C LEU A 54 15.40 -8.09 -33.84
N THR A 55 14.70 -8.08 -34.98
CA THR A 55 15.02 -7.21 -36.10
C THR A 55 14.51 -5.79 -35.85
N GLY A 56 13.26 -5.66 -35.38
CA GLY A 56 12.60 -4.37 -35.19
C GLY A 56 13.11 -3.51 -34.02
N VAL A 57 13.63 -4.13 -32.94
CA VAL A 57 14.12 -3.39 -31.76
C VAL A 57 15.50 -2.77 -31.94
N ARG A 58 16.20 -3.04 -33.04
CA ARG A 58 17.57 -2.57 -33.27
C ARG A 58 17.66 -1.21 -33.96
N ASP A 59 16.64 -0.84 -34.73
CA ASP A 59 16.71 0.30 -35.65
C ASP A 59 16.14 1.63 -35.11
N PRO A 60 15.11 1.68 -34.24
CA PRO A 60 14.56 2.96 -33.80
C PRO A 60 15.44 3.61 -32.71
N ASP A 61 16.09 4.72 -33.05
CA ASP A 61 16.72 5.63 -32.10
C ASP A 61 15.79 6.81 -31.79
N VAL A 62 15.29 6.84 -30.56
CA VAL A 62 14.38 7.87 -30.08
C VAL A 62 15.02 8.79 -29.04
N ARG A 63 16.36 8.79 -28.90
CA ARG A 63 17.07 9.59 -27.88
C ARG A 63 16.75 11.08 -27.95
N GLN A 64 16.53 11.60 -29.17
CA GLN A 64 16.12 12.99 -29.39
C GLN A 64 14.77 13.37 -28.75
N LEU A 65 13.90 12.38 -28.46
CA LEU A 65 12.61 12.59 -27.82
C LEU A 65 12.67 12.53 -26.28
N LEU A 66 13.78 12.04 -25.71
CA LEU A 66 13.92 11.90 -24.24
C LEU A 66 13.77 13.25 -23.50
N PRO A 67 14.27 14.40 -24.01
CA PRO A 67 14.03 15.70 -23.40
C PRO A 67 12.56 16.14 -23.40
N GLU A 68 11.70 15.53 -24.24
CA GLU A 68 10.28 15.85 -24.34
C GLU A 68 9.44 15.13 -23.27
N VAL A 69 10.01 14.14 -22.56
CA VAL A 69 9.31 13.42 -21.49
C VAL A 69 9.03 14.38 -20.34
N ARG A 70 7.74 14.63 -20.08
CA ARG A 70 7.25 15.49 -18.98
C ARG A 70 6.77 14.70 -17.76
N ALA A 71 6.53 13.41 -17.92
CA ALA A 71 6.12 12.56 -16.80
C ALA A 71 7.31 12.34 -15.84
N PRO A 72 7.07 12.29 -14.52
CA PRO A 72 8.06 11.77 -13.57
C PRO A 72 8.62 10.45 -14.11
N THR A 73 9.93 10.25 -13.96
CA THR A 73 10.61 9.06 -14.48
C THR A 73 11.58 8.49 -13.46
N LEU A 74 11.50 7.17 -13.23
CA LEU A 74 12.48 6.39 -12.48
C LEU A 74 13.12 5.40 -13.44
N VAL A 75 14.45 5.40 -13.47
CA VAL A 75 15.26 4.48 -14.26
C VAL A 75 16.00 3.57 -13.31
N ILE A 76 15.67 2.28 -13.34
CA ILE A 76 16.32 1.26 -12.52
C ILE A 76 17.20 0.41 -13.45
N HIS A 77 18.49 0.24 -13.12
CA HIS A 77 19.40 -0.58 -13.94
C HIS A 77 20.43 -1.29 -13.07
N ARG A 78 20.63 -2.58 -13.33
CA ARG A 78 21.73 -3.36 -12.75
C ARG A 78 23.08 -3.10 -13.41
N ARG A 79 24.12 -2.95 -12.58
CA ARG A 79 25.49 -2.72 -13.04
C ARG A 79 26.06 -3.87 -13.89
N GLY A 80 25.66 -5.10 -13.58
CA GLY A 80 26.19 -6.31 -14.21
C GLY A 80 25.34 -6.85 -15.36
N ASP A 81 24.34 -6.11 -15.83
CA ASP A 81 23.47 -6.53 -16.94
C ASP A 81 24.29 -6.78 -18.22
N ILE A 82 24.15 -7.98 -18.76
CA ILE A 82 24.89 -8.46 -19.94
C ILE A 82 24.15 -8.09 -21.24
N LEU A 83 22.82 -8.02 -21.22
CA LEU A 83 22.01 -7.71 -22.39
C LEU A 83 22.03 -6.21 -22.69
N VAL A 84 21.91 -5.38 -21.66
CA VAL A 84 21.86 -3.92 -21.80
C VAL A 84 22.98 -3.30 -20.97
N PRO A 85 23.98 -2.67 -21.60
CA PRO A 85 25.08 -2.04 -20.88
C PRO A 85 24.56 -1.02 -19.87
N PHE A 86 25.09 -1.04 -18.65
CA PHE A 86 24.71 -0.09 -17.59
C PHE A 86 24.83 1.39 -17.99
N GLY A 87 25.73 1.71 -18.93
CA GLY A 87 25.85 3.03 -19.53
C GLY A 87 24.56 3.52 -20.21
N ALA A 88 23.78 2.63 -20.80
CA ALA A 88 22.53 2.97 -21.48
C ALA A 88 21.46 3.45 -20.48
N GLY A 89 21.32 2.82 -19.30
CA GLY A 89 20.40 3.31 -18.27
C GLY A 89 20.83 4.65 -17.70
N ARG A 90 22.14 4.88 -17.54
CA ARG A 90 22.67 6.20 -17.15
C ARG A 90 22.37 7.26 -18.20
N GLU A 91 22.62 6.98 -19.47
CA GLU A 91 22.34 7.89 -20.59
C GLU A 91 20.85 8.24 -20.62
N LEU A 92 19.97 7.22 -20.48
CA LEU A 92 18.52 7.38 -20.41
C LEU A 92 18.12 8.33 -19.26
N ALA A 93 18.62 8.08 -18.05
CA ALA A 93 18.30 8.91 -16.89
C ALA A 93 18.84 10.34 -17.01
N THR A 94 20.02 10.55 -17.61
CA THR A 94 20.57 11.90 -17.82
C THR A 94 19.87 12.68 -18.94
N SER A 95 19.23 11.97 -19.87
CA SER A 95 18.58 12.58 -21.04
C SER A 95 17.11 12.93 -20.78
N ILE A 96 16.50 12.37 -19.74
CA ILE A 96 15.12 12.66 -19.32
C ILE A 96 15.14 13.71 -18.19
N PRO A 97 14.51 14.88 -18.36
CA PRO A 97 14.47 15.92 -17.34
C PRO A 97 13.83 15.43 -16.03
N GLY A 98 14.55 15.56 -14.92
CA GLY A 98 14.05 15.19 -13.59
C GLY A 98 13.94 13.68 -13.34
N ALA A 99 14.53 12.84 -14.19
CA ALA A 99 14.57 11.40 -13.94
C ALA A 99 15.45 11.04 -12.74
N HIS A 100 14.99 10.08 -11.95
CA HIS A 100 15.75 9.48 -10.87
C HIS A 100 16.43 8.22 -11.38
N PHE A 101 17.70 8.02 -11.03
CA PHE A 101 18.45 6.84 -11.42
C PHE A 101 18.75 5.97 -10.19
N LEU A 102 18.27 4.73 -10.21
CA LEU A 102 18.54 3.73 -9.20
C LEU A 102 19.47 2.65 -9.75
N PRO A 103 20.78 2.72 -9.46
CA PRO A 103 21.70 1.65 -9.79
C PRO A 103 21.53 0.49 -8.81
N LEU A 104 21.49 -0.74 -9.34
CA LEU A 104 21.41 -1.95 -8.55
C LEU A 104 22.63 -2.85 -8.80
N GLU A 105 23.00 -3.63 -7.79
CA GLU A 105 23.99 -4.69 -7.95
C GLU A 105 23.35 -5.96 -8.54
N GLY A 106 24.17 -6.81 -9.14
CA GLY A 106 23.75 -8.08 -9.74
C GLY A 106 23.81 -8.10 -11.27
N ARG A 107 23.63 -9.31 -11.85
CA ARG A 107 23.81 -9.56 -13.29
C ARG A 107 22.58 -10.06 -14.02
N ASN A 108 21.56 -10.55 -13.30
CA ASN A 108 20.28 -10.93 -13.90
C ASN A 108 19.58 -9.69 -14.45
N HIS A 109 19.09 -9.75 -15.68
CA HIS A 109 18.45 -8.65 -16.41
C HIS A 109 17.12 -8.22 -15.78
N PHE A 110 16.40 -9.16 -15.15
CA PHE A 110 15.20 -8.89 -14.35
C PHE A 110 15.36 -9.47 -12.93
N PRO A 111 14.66 -8.92 -11.93
CA PRO A 111 14.67 -9.48 -10.58
C PRO A 111 14.01 -10.86 -10.54
N LEU A 112 14.72 -11.84 -9.99
CA LEU A 112 14.19 -13.18 -9.73
C LEU A 112 13.42 -13.19 -8.39
N PRO A 113 12.45 -14.12 -8.21
CA PRO A 113 11.61 -14.17 -7.01
C PRO A 113 12.37 -14.24 -5.67
N ASN A 114 13.54 -14.89 -5.68
CA ASN A 114 14.32 -15.17 -4.46
C ASN A 114 15.51 -14.19 -4.27
N GLU A 115 15.62 -13.13 -5.08
CA GLU A 115 16.72 -12.18 -4.93
C GLU A 115 16.39 -11.08 -3.90
N PRO A 116 17.29 -10.78 -2.94
CA PRO A 116 17.08 -9.73 -1.94
C PRO A 116 16.83 -8.33 -2.54
N VAL A 117 17.42 -8.05 -3.72
CA VAL A 117 17.28 -6.77 -4.42
C VAL A 117 15.84 -6.46 -4.86
N ARG A 118 14.96 -7.47 -4.86
CA ARG A 118 13.56 -7.33 -5.20
C ARG A 118 12.83 -6.37 -4.26
N GLU A 119 13.12 -6.43 -2.96
CA GLU A 119 12.54 -5.51 -1.96
C GLU A 119 13.00 -4.07 -2.19
N THR A 120 14.24 -3.88 -2.61
CA THR A 120 14.76 -2.56 -3.01
C THR A 120 14.04 -2.02 -4.25
N ILE A 121 13.74 -2.87 -5.23
CA ILE A 121 12.99 -2.48 -6.44
C ILE A 121 11.55 -2.10 -6.09
N TYR A 122 10.86 -2.92 -5.29
CA TYR A 122 9.48 -2.62 -4.89
C TYR A 122 9.38 -1.31 -4.14
N LYS A 123 10.21 -1.11 -3.11
CA LYS A 123 10.25 0.13 -2.35
C LYS A 123 10.48 1.35 -3.26
N ALA A 124 11.46 1.26 -4.17
CA ALA A 124 11.75 2.36 -5.08
C ALA A 124 10.62 2.64 -6.08
N VAL A 125 9.93 1.61 -6.56
CA VAL A 125 8.77 1.78 -7.45
C VAL A 125 7.62 2.40 -6.67
N GLU A 126 7.31 1.92 -5.46
CA GLU A 126 6.25 2.46 -4.58
C GLU A 126 6.47 3.94 -4.27
N GLU A 127 7.69 4.30 -3.83
CA GLU A 127 8.11 5.69 -3.61
C GLU A 127 7.94 6.55 -4.86
N PHE A 128 8.22 5.99 -6.04
CA PHE A 128 8.19 6.72 -7.30
C PHE A 128 6.80 6.89 -7.89
N VAL A 129 5.96 5.85 -7.88
CA VAL A 129 4.62 5.90 -8.49
C VAL A 129 3.60 6.60 -7.60
N GLY A 130 3.92 6.86 -6.33
CA GLY A 130 2.91 7.32 -5.38
C GLY A 130 1.76 6.31 -5.24
N VAL A 131 2.01 5.02 -5.50
CA VAL A 131 1.19 3.93 -4.96
C VAL A 131 1.78 3.72 -3.57
N GLY A 132 1.28 4.56 -2.66
CA GLY A 132 2.13 5.27 -1.71
C GLY A 132 1.82 6.78 -1.66
N GLU A 133 0.73 7.26 -2.30
CA GLU A 133 -0.03 8.44 -1.90
C GLU A 133 -0.51 8.20 -0.46
N GLN A 134 0.42 8.23 0.47
CA GLN A 134 0.21 9.02 1.65
C GLN A 134 -0.04 10.44 1.15
N VAL A 135 -1.20 10.96 1.51
CA VAL A 135 -1.43 12.38 1.81
C VAL A 135 -0.08 13.05 2.10
N PRO A 136 0.27 14.18 1.44
CA PRO A 136 1.63 14.75 1.47
C PRO A 136 2.22 14.58 2.85
N ALA A 137 3.43 14.02 2.94
CA ALA A 137 4.17 13.88 4.19
C ALA A 137 4.12 15.22 4.94
N VAL A 138 3.09 15.37 5.78
CA VAL A 138 3.15 16.15 6.98
C VAL A 138 4.28 15.45 7.69
N ALA A 139 5.43 16.11 7.78
CA ALA A 139 6.52 15.67 8.64
C ALA A 139 5.88 15.00 9.85
N ALA A 140 6.20 13.71 10.07
CA ALA A 140 5.72 12.91 11.18
C ALA A 140 5.37 13.85 12.34
N PRO A 141 4.08 14.03 12.67
CA PRO A 141 3.63 15.24 13.33
C PRO A 141 4.42 15.41 14.62
N SER A 142 5.31 16.40 14.62
CA SER A 142 6.05 16.76 15.82
C SER A 142 5.07 17.50 16.71
N GLY A 143 4.49 16.78 17.68
CA GLY A 143 3.55 17.32 18.65
C GLY A 143 2.18 16.66 18.63
N LEU A 144 1.19 17.39 19.13
CA LEU A 144 -0.14 16.86 19.45
C LEU A 144 -0.91 16.45 18.18
N VAL A 145 -1.37 15.20 18.14
CA VAL A 145 -2.29 14.69 17.12
C VAL A 145 -3.49 13.99 17.74
N THR A 146 -4.56 13.88 16.95
CA THR A 146 -5.71 13.03 17.28
C THR A 146 -5.59 11.70 16.55
N ILE A 147 -5.57 10.61 17.29
CA ILE A 147 -5.46 9.24 16.81
C ILE A 147 -6.84 8.60 16.84
N MET A 148 -7.21 7.97 15.73
CA MET A 148 -8.46 7.23 15.58
C MET A 148 -8.14 5.78 15.25
N PHE A 149 -8.83 4.87 15.93
CA PHE A 149 -8.89 3.46 15.53
C PHE A 149 -10.32 3.14 15.12
N THR A 150 -10.47 2.41 14.02
CA THR A 150 -11.71 1.73 13.65
C THR A 150 -11.50 0.23 13.78
N ASP A 151 -12.58 -0.50 14.03
CA ASP A 151 -12.55 -1.95 14.05
C ASP A 151 -13.92 -2.52 13.65
N MET A 152 -13.93 -3.54 12.81
CA MET A 152 -15.16 -4.16 12.31
C MET A 152 -15.68 -5.23 13.27
N GLU A 153 -16.97 -5.24 13.53
CA GLU A 153 -17.59 -6.29 14.31
C GLU A 153 -17.51 -7.65 13.58
N GLY A 154 -16.92 -8.65 14.23
CA GLY A 154 -17.07 -10.06 13.83
C GLY A 154 -16.36 -10.45 12.52
N SER A 155 -15.30 -9.76 12.12
CA SER A 155 -14.55 -10.06 10.88
C SER A 155 -14.08 -11.53 10.77
N THR A 156 -13.60 -12.11 11.88
CA THR A 156 -13.13 -13.50 11.93
C THR A 156 -14.28 -14.50 11.74
N SER A 157 -15.46 -14.23 12.32
CA SER A 157 -16.64 -15.08 12.13
C SER A 157 -17.30 -14.87 10.76
N LEU A 158 -17.12 -13.69 10.16
CA LEU A 158 -17.63 -13.36 8.83
C LEU A 158 -17.00 -14.24 7.74
N THR A 159 -15.68 -14.47 7.81
CA THR A 159 -14.95 -15.36 6.89
C THR A 159 -15.43 -16.80 6.99
N GLN A 160 -15.61 -17.32 8.21
CA GLN A 160 -16.12 -18.68 8.43
C GLN A 160 -17.55 -18.87 7.90
N ARG A 161 -18.37 -17.82 7.98
CA ARG A 161 -19.80 -17.89 7.63
C ARG A 161 -20.07 -17.64 6.14
N LEU A 162 -19.30 -16.76 5.51
CA LEU A 162 -19.55 -16.32 4.12
C LEU A 162 -18.52 -16.86 3.11
N GLY A 163 -17.39 -17.40 3.58
CA GLY A 163 -16.25 -17.79 2.76
C GLY A 163 -15.36 -16.61 2.37
N ASP A 164 -14.14 -16.92 1.95
CA ASP A 164 -13.06 -15.93 1.74
C ASP A 164 -13.44 -14.84 0.73
N ALA A 165 -14.06 -15.21 -0.39
CA ALA A 165 -14.38 -14.25 -1.45
C ALA A 165 -15.38 -13.17 -0.99
N LYS A 166 -16.47 -13.57 -0.33
CA LYS A 166 -17.47 -12.63 0.20
C LYS A 166 -16.93 -11.82 1.38
N ALA A 167 -16.12 -12.44 2.24
CA ALA A 167 -15.47 -11.72 3.34
C ALA A 167 -14.51 -10.65 2.83
N GLN A 168 -13.77 -10.95 1.76
CA GLN A 168 -12.90 -9.97 1.12
C GLN A 168 -13.68 -8.81 0.48
N GLU A 169 -14.86 -9.06 -0.09
CA GLU A 169 -15.74 -8.02 -0.61
C GLU A 169 -16.24 -7.08 0.50
N VAL A 170 -16.68 -7.63 1.63
CA VAL A 170 -17.09 -6.85 2.81
C VAL A 170 -15.93 -5.98 3.33
N LEU A 171 -14.72 -6.54 3.43
CA LEU A 171 -13.53 -5.80 3.84
C LEU A 171 -13.16 -4.68 2.85
N ARG A 172 -13.30 -4.91 1.54
CA ARG A 172 -13.06 -3.86 0.53
C ARG A 172 -14.05 -2.71 0.68
N THR A 173 -15.33 -3.00 0.88
CA THR A 173 -16.37 -1.98 1.11
C THR A 173 -16.08 -1.18 2.37
N HIS A 174 -15.72 -1.86 3.47
CA HIS A 174 -15.29 -1.20 4.70
C HIS A 174 -14.12 -0.25 4.48
N ASN A 175 -13.05 -0.74 3.84
CA ASN A 175 -11.85 0.05 3.62
C ASN A 175 -12.11 1.26 2.72
N SER A 176 -12.97 1.12 1.70
CA SER A 176 -13.36 2.24 0.83
C SER A 176 -14.07 3.34 1.62
N ILE A 177 -15.09 2.98 2.40
CA ILE A 177 -15.88 3.93 3.20
C ILE A 177 -15.00 4.69 4.20
N VAL A 178 -14.13 3.97 4.92
CA VAL A 178 -13.25 4.59 5.90
C VAL A 178 -12.24 5.52 5.21
N ARG A 179 -11.56 5.06 4.15
CA ARG A 179 -10.55 5.86 3.43
C ARG A 179 -11.13 7.12 2.79
N GLU A 180 -12.33 7.05 2.24
CA GLU A 180 -13.03 8.21 1.69
C GLU A 180 -13.29 9.27 2.78
N ALA A 181 -13.74 8.83 3.97
CA ALA A 181 -13.94 9.74 5.09
C ALA A 181 -12.62 10.32 5.63
N LEU A 182 -11.54 9.52 5.71
CA LEU A 182 -10.22 10.04 6.07
C LEU A 182 -9.78 11.13 5.09
N LYS A 183 -9.86 10.87 3.79
CA LYS A 183 -9.48 11.81 2.73
C LYS A 183 -10.30 13.10 2.79
N ALA A 184 -11.61 13.00 2.99
CA ALA A 184 -12.51 14.16 3.06
C ALA A 184 -12.24 15.08 4.26
N HIS A 185 -11.67 14.53 5.34
CA HIS A 185 -11.46 15.25 6.60
C HIS A 185 -9.98 15.40 7.00
N SER A 186 -9.05 15.32 6.03
CA SER A 186 -7.61 15.51 6.26
C SER A 186 -7.01 14.50 7.25
N GLY A 187 -7.55 13.29 7.30
CA GLY A 187 -6.98 12.16 8.02
C GLY A 187 -5.91 11.45 7.20
N SER A 188 -4.90 10.92 7.89
CA SER A 188 -3.85 10.09 7.30
C SER A 188 -3.97 8.68 7.86
N GLU A 189 -4.13 7.69 6.99
CA GLU A 189 -4.08 6.27 7.38
C GLU A 189 -2.64 5.92 7.77
N THR A 190 -2.46 5.45 9.01
CA THR A 190 -1.15 5.00 9.52
C THR A 190 -0.93 3.54 9.16
N LYS A 191 -1.90 2.67 9.47
CA LYS A 191 -1.81 1.22 9.14
C LYS A 191 -3.15 0.50 9.23
N HIS A 192 -3.20 -0.67 8.61
CA HIS A 192 -4.23 -1.68 8.81
C HIS A 192 -3.95 -2.48 10.09
N THR A 193 -5.01 -2.77 10.86
CA THR A 193 -4.96 -3.69 12.01
C THR A 193 -5.58 -5.05 11.70
N GLY A 194 -5.84 -5.34 10.42
CA GLY A 194 -6.54 -6.53 9.93
C GLY A 194 -7.92 -6.17 9.41
N ASP A 195 -8.87 -6.02 10.32
CA ASP A 195 -10.27 -5.66 10.11
C ASP A 195 -10.61 -4.22 10.53
N GLY A 196 -9.58 -3.46 10.89
CA GLY A 196 -9.65 -2.09 11.35
C GLY A 196 -8.56 -1.23 10.75
N ILE A 197 -8.71 0.08 10.92
CA ILE A 197 -7.76 1.09 10.43
C ILE A 197 -7.31 1.96 11.59
N MET A 198 -6.01 2.19 11.67
CA MET A 198 -5.42 3.24 12.49
C MET A 198 -5.18 4.47 11.61
N ALA A 199 -5.67 5.62 12.06
CA ALA A 199 -5.48 6.89 11.37
C ALA A 199 -5.11 8.01 12.36
N SER A 200 -4.50 9.06 11.83
CA SER A 200 -4.16 10.27 12.57
C SER A 200 -4.74 11.51 11.89
N PHE A 201 -5.03 12.53 12.70
CA PHE A 201 -5.57 13.81 12.26
C PHE A 201 -4.83 14.96 12.94
N PRO A 202 -4.63 16.08 12.23
CA PRO A 202 -4.01 17.28 12.78
C PRO A 202 -4.92 18.00 13.80
N ALA A 203 -6.21 17.67 13.87
CA ALA A 203 -7.16 18.32 14.77
C ALA A 203 -8.27 17.36 15.25
N ALA A 204 -8.64 17.49 16.52
CA ALA A 204 -9.70 16.69 17.14
C ALA A 204 -11.06 16.85 16.42
N SER A 205 -11.40 18.07 16.01
CA SER A 205 -12.65 18.32 15.29
C SER A 205 -12.71 17.56 13.96
N LYS A 206 -11.59 17.44 13.26
CA LYS A 206 -11.52 16.70 11.98
C LYS A 206 -11.67 15.20 12.17
N ALA A 207 -11.04 14.65 13.20
CA ALA A 207 -11.22 13.25 13.55
C ALA A 207 -12.67 12.92 13.92
N LEU A 208 -13.34 13.81 14.66
CA LEU A 208 -14.75 13.66 15.04
C LEU A 208 -15.69 13.77 13.84
N GLU A 209 -15.48 14.76 12.95
CA GLU A 209 -16.22 14.88 11.69
C GLU A 209 -16.10 13.60 10.85
N ALA A 210 -14.88 13.07 10.70
CA ALA A 210 -14.62 11.82 10.00
C ALA A 210 -15.32 10.62 10.66
N ALA A 211 -15.22 10.47 11.97
CA ALA A 211 -15.86 9.38 12.71
C ALA A 211 -17.38 9.39 12.55
N VAL A 212 -18.01 10.57 12.61
CA VAL A 212 -19.45 10.75 12.37
C VAL A 212 -19.82 10.39 10.92
N ALA A 213 -19.02 10.84 9.94
CA ALA A 213 -19.23 10.51 8.53
C ALA A 213 -19.14 8.99 8.29
N ILE A 214 -18.14 8.32 8.87
CA ILE A 214 -17.96 6.87 8.79
C ILE A 214 -19.22 6.14 9.28
N GLN A 215 -19.70 6.46 10.49
CA GLN A 215 -20.89 5.79 11.04
C GLN A 215 -22.15 6.03 10.19
N ARG A 216 -22.34 7.26 9.69
CA ARG A 216 -23.49 7.59 8.82
C ARG A 216 -23.44 6.86 7.48
N THR A 217 -22.28 6.79 6.85
CA THR A 217 -22.11 6.08 5.57
C THR A 217 -22.32 4.58 5.75
N PHE A 218 -21.83 3.98 6.84
CA PHE A 218 -22.15 2.59 7.15
C PHE A 218 -23.64 2.38 7.44
N ALA A 219 -24.28 3.27 8.20
CA ALA A 219 -25.71 3.19 8.44
C ALA A 219 -26.52 3.20 7.14
N GLN A 220 -26.19 4.12 6.22
CA GLN A 220 -26.81 4.20 4.90
C GLN A 220 -26.53 2.96 4.05
N HIS A 221 -25.29 2.48 4.01
CA HIS A 221 -24.93 1.25 3.30
C HIS A 221 -25.77 0.05 3.80
N ASN A 222 -25.93 -0.06 5.11
CA ASN A 222 -26.63 -1.16 5.78
C ASN A 222 -28.14 -1.17 5.53
N GLU A 223 -28.75 -0.09 5.04
CA GLU A 223 -30.18 -0.06 4.69
C GLU A 223 -30.53 -1.03 3.56
N SER A 224 -29.59 -1.26 2.64
CA SER A 224 -29.78 -2.15 1.47
C SER A 224 -28.80 -3.32 1.40
N ALA A 225 -27.81 -3.39 2.29
CA ALA A 225 -26.79 -4.42 2.26
C ALA A 225 -27.32 -5.78 2.75
N GLU A 226 -26.99 -6.85 2.01
CA GLU A 226 -27.27 -8.23 2.44
C GLU A 226 -26.50 -8.60 3.72
N THR A 227 -25.29 -8.04 3.88
CA THR A 227 -24.44 -8.21 5.07
C THR A 227 -24.12 -6.86 5.67
N PRO A 228 -24.80 -6.45 6.76
CA PRO A 228 -24.52 -5.19 7.43
C PRO A 228 -23.11 -5.16 8.01
N ILE A 229 -22.43 -4.02 7.85
CA ILE A 229 -21.11 -3.74 8.40
C ILE A 229 -21.28 -2.78 9.57
N ARG A 230 -20.84 -3.19 10.77
CA ARG A 230 -20.80 -2.32 11.94
C ARG A 230 -19.36 -2.13 12.36
N VAL A 231 -19.02 -0.88 12.65
CA VAL A 231 -17.69 -0.51 13.11
C VAL A 231 -17.77 0.15 14.47
N ARG A 232 -16.80 -0.15 15.32
CA ARG A 232 -16.53 0.59 16.54
C ARG A 232 -15.40 1.59 16.27
N ILE A 233 -15.48 2.77 16.87
CA ILE A 233 -14.50 3.84 16.68
C ILE A 233 -14.02 4.34 18.04
N GLY A 234 -12.71 4.42 18.21
CA GLY A 234 -12.08 5.00 19.40
C GLY A 234 -11.14 6.13 19.06
N LEU A 235 -11.24 7.24 19.79
CA LEU A 235 -10.38 8.41 19.61
C LEU A 235 -9.64 8.80 20.88
N ASN A 236 -8.36 9.14 20.73
CA ASN A 236 -7.57 9.81 21.75
C ASN A 236 -6.69 10.89 21.10
N ALA A 237 -6.18 11.85 21.87
CA ALA A 237 -5.17 12.79 21.40
C ALA A 237 -3.95 12.80 22.33
N GLY A 238 -2.79 13.03 21.75
CA GLY A 238 -1.51 13.08 22.46
C GLY A 238 -0.34 13.29 21.52
N GLU A 239 0.87 13.23 22.06
CA GLU A 239 2.13 13.33 21.30
C GLU A 239 2.71 11.92 21.15
N PRO A 240 2.41 11.18 20.07
CA PRO A 240 2.99 9.88 19.82
C PRO A 240 4.46 9.99 19.42
N ILE A 241 5.20 8.90 19.61
CA ILE A 241 6.52 8.76 19.00
C ILE A 241 6.28 8.36 17.55
N ALA A 242 6.77 9.17 16.63
CA ALA A 242 6.70 8.87 15.21
C ALA A 242 8.03 8.28 14.74
N GLU A 243 7.98 7.08 14.17
CA GLU A 243 9.11 6.39 13.55
C GLU A 243 8.66 5.93 12.16
N ASP A 244 9.41 6.34 11.14
CA ASP A 244 9.04 6.16 9.73
C ASP A 244 7.60 6.66 9.44
N GLU A 245 6.69 5.76 9.03
CA GLU A 245 5.28 6.04 8.73
C GLU A 245 4.32 5.55 9.84
N ASP A 246 4.85 5.13 10.99
CA ASP A 246 4.04 4.57 12.09
C ASP A 246 4.06 5.47 13.34
N LEU A 247 3.05 5.30 14.20
CA LEU A 247 2.91 6.02 15.45
C LEU A 247 2.88 5.05 16.61
N PHE A 248 3.65 5.37 17.64
CA PHE A 248 3.81 4.56 18.84
C PHE A 248 3.59 5.37 20.13
N GLY A 249 3.59 4.65 21.25
CA GLY A 249 3.52 5.21 22.58
C GLY A 249 2.12 5.18 23.19
N THR A 250 2.02 5.78 24.38
CA THR A 250 0.85 5.67 25.26
C THR A 250 -0.42 6.24 24.62
N ALA A 251 -0.30 7.35 23.86
CA ALA A 251 -1.45 7.97 23.21
C ALA A 251 -2.12 7.05 22.17
N VAL A 252 -1.31 6.30 21.42
CA VAL A 252 -1.76 5.32 20.41
C VAL A 252 -2.39 4.11 21.10
N GLN A 253 -1.72 3.57 22.11
CA GLN A 253 -2.23 2.43 22.87
C GLN A 253 -3.58 2.75 23.53
N LEU A 254 -3.74 3.97 24.06
CA LEU A 254 -4.99 4.41 24.65
C LEU A 254 -6.11 4.49 23.61
N ALA A 255 -5.86 5.09 22.44
CA ALA A 255 -6.86 5.14 21.36
C ALA A 255 -7.34 3.74 20.96
N ALA A 256 -6.42 2.79 20.81
CA ALA A 256 -6.73 1.39 20.50
C ALA A 256 -7.59 0.74 21.60
N ARG A 257 -7.31 1.02 22.87
CA ARG A 257 -8.11 0.48 24.00
C ARG A 257 -9.50 1.11 24.09
N ILE A 258 -9.63 2.39 23.77
CA ILE A 258 -10.93 3.08 23.68
C ILE A 258 -11.75 2.45 22.56
N CYS A 259 -11.15 2.19 21.40
CA CYS A 259 -11.84 1.53 20.28
C CYS A 259 -12.31 0.13 20.66
N ALA A 260 -11.44 -0.67 21.28
CA ALA A 260 -11.79 -2.01 21.74
C ALA A 260 -12.89 -2.04 22.82
N HIS A 261 -13.06 -0.95 23.57
CA HIS A 261 -14.12 -0.79 24.58
C HIS A 261 -15.45 -0.29 23.97
N ALA A 262 -15.44 0.24 22.76
CA ALA A 262 -16.63 0.73 22.09
C ALA A 262 -17.48 -0.42 21.54
N GLU A 263 -18.80 -0.25 21.63
CA GLU A 263 -19.78 -1.15 21.03
C GLU A 263 -19.86 -0.94 19.51
N PRO A 264 -20.33 -1.94 18.73
CA PRO A 264 -20.57 -1.79 17.30
C PRO A 264 -21.52 -0.62 16.99
N GLY A 265 -21.11 0.29 16.11
CA GLY A 265 -21.85 1.51 15.79
C GLY A 265 -21.59 2.68 16.75
N GLN A 266 -20.72 2.49 17.76
CA GLN A 266 -20.39 3.51 18.74
C GLN A 266 -19.11 4.26 18.37
N ILE A 267 -19.06 5.53 18.74
CA ILE A 267 -17.86 6.37 18.70
C ILE A 267 -17.53 6.77 20.14
N LEU A 268 -16.40 6.32 20.67
CA LEU A 268 -15.89 6.72 21.99
C LEU A 268 -14.66 7.61 21.84
N ALA A 269 -14.59 8.65 22.66
CA ALA A 269 -13.48 9.61 22.69
C ALA A 269 -12.99 9.82 24.13
N SER A 270 -11.69 10.04 24.29
CA SER A 270 -11.11 10.44 25.58
C SER A 270 -11.52 11.88 25.95
N ASN A 271 -11.37 12.24 27.23
CA ASN A 271 -11.62 13.62 27.69
C ASN A 271 -10.80 14.68 26.91
N VAL A 272 -9.55 14.35 26.55
CA VAL A 272 -8.68 15.28 25.80
C VAL A 272 -9.29 15.63 24.45
N VAL A 273 -9.82 14.65 23.72
CA VAL A 273 -10.48 14.90 22.41
C VAL A 273 -11.72 15.78 22.59
N ARG A 274 -12.53 15.54 23.64
CA ARG A 274 -13.69 16.37 23.96
C ARG A 274 -13.30 17.82 24.26
N GLU A 275 -12.22 18.03 25.01
CA GLU A 275 -11.70 19.35 25.36
C GLU A 275 -11.16 20.10 24.13
N LEU A 276 -10.37 19.44 23.30
CA LEU A 276 -9.85 20.01 22.05
C LEU A 276 -10.95 20.36 21.04
N ALA A 277 -12.10 19.69 21.11
CA ALA A 277 -13.26 19.93 20.25
C ALA A 277 -14.30 20.89 20.86
N ALA A 278 -14.02 21.50 22.01
CA ALA A 278 -14.94 22.42 22.67
C ALA A 278 -15.36 23.56 21.71
N GLY A 279 -16.67 23.84 21.64
CA GLY A 279 -17.24 24.88 20.78
C GLY A 279 -17.38 24.51 19.29
N LYS A 280 -17.11 23.26 18.89
CA LYS A 280 -17.23 22.80 17.49
C LYS A 280 -18.58 22.16 17.14
N GLY A 281 -19.58 22.23 18.04
CA GLY A 281 -20.94 21.74 17.80
C GLY A 281 -21.11 20.21 17.85
N VAL A 282 -20.08 19.47 18.27
CA VAL A 282 -20.17 18.01 18.47
C VAL A 282 -20.86 17.71 19.79
N MET A 283 -21.86 16.83 19.76
CA MET A 283 -22.62 16.43 20.95
C MET A 283 -21.99 15.21 21.60
N PHE A 284 -21.62 15.35 22.87
CA PHE A 284 -21.02 14.28 23.67
C PHE A 284 -21.98 13.82 24.77
N SER A 285 -21.96 12.53 25.08
CA SER A 285 -22.58 11.94 26.26
C SER A 285 -21.50 11.33 27.15
N ASP A 286 -21.43 11.80 28.39
CA ASP A 286 -20.48 11.29 29.38
C ASP A 286 -20.76 9.84 29.71
N ARG A 287 -19.74 8.99 29.62
CA ARG A 287 -19.80 7.56 29.94
C ARG A 287 -19.08 7.22 31.24
N GLY A 288 -18.59 8.22 31.97
CA GLY A 288 -17.87 8.05 33.23
C GLY A 288 -16.44 7.55 33.03
N GLU A 289 -15.81 7.19 34.14
CA GLU A 289 -14.46 6.65 34.18
C GLU A 289 -14.47 5.13 34.03
N VAL A 290 -13.59 4.62 33.19
CA VAL A 290 -13.41 3.19 32.96
C VAL A 290 -11.94 2.81 33.05
N THR A 291 -11.65 1.67 33.65
CA THR A 291 -10.30 1.10 33.65
C THR A 291 -10.09 0.29 32.38
N LEU A 292 -9.21 0.76 31.51
CA LEU A 292 -8.89 0.11 30.25
C LEU A 292 -7.74 -0.89 30.43
N ARG A 293 -7.76 -1.98 29.67
CA ARG A 293 -6.72 -3.02 29.77
C ARG A 293 -5.32 -2.45 29.50
N GLY A 294 -4.44 -2.56 30.48
CA GLY A 294 -3.05 -2.05 30.40
C GLY A 294 -2.87 -0.61 30.88
N PHE A 295 -3.93 0.02 31.40
CA PHE A 295 -3.89 1.34 32.03
C PHE A 295 -4.34 1.20 33.49
N GLU A 296 -3.51 1.62 34.44
CA GLU A 296 -3.83 1.55 35.87
C GLU A 296 -4.81 2.66 36.29
N GLU A 297 -4.65 3.85 35.72
CA GLU A 297 -5.52 5.00 35.99
C GLU A 297 -6.83 4.90 35.19
N PRO A 298 -8.00 5.13 35.82
CA PRO A 298 -9.26 5.23 35.12
C PRO A 298 -9.25 6.36 34.08
N VAL A 299 -9.83 6.08 32.91
CA VAL A 299 -9.95 7.04 31.82
C VAL A 299 -11.42 7.41 31.65
N ARG A 300 -11.72 8.71 31.69
CA ARG A 300 -13.08 9.20 31.41
C ARG A 300 -13.36 9.20 29.90
N LEU A 301 -14.44 8.54 29.51
CA LEU A 301 -14.84 8.42 28.11
C LEU A 301 -16.13 9.18 27.81
N TYR A 302 -16.24 9.63 26.58
CA TYR A 302 -17.41 10.29 26.05
C TYR A 302 -17.86 9.60 24.78
N GLU A 303 -19.16 9.34 24.66
CA GLU A 303 -19.75 8.93 23.39
C GLU A 303 -20.06 10.15 22.54
N VAL A 304 -19.67 10.09 21.27
CA VAL A 304 -20.06 11.08 20.27
C VAL A 304 -21.39 10.68 19.64
N ARG A 305 -22.37 11.59 19.69
CA ARG A 305 -23.67 11.38 19.04
C ARG A 305 -23.58 11.75 17.56
N TRP A 306 -23.99 10.83 16.70
CA TRP A 306 -23.92 10.98 15.24
C TRP A 306 -25.28 10.84 14.54
N GLY A 307 -26.30 10.32 15.24
CA GLY A 307 -27.69 10.23 14.81
C GLY A 307 -28.49 11.48 15.10
#